data_AF-A0A4S4KHR4-F1
#
_entry.id   AF-A0A4S4KHR4-F1
#
_cell.length_a   1.000
_cell.length_b   1.000
_cell.length_c   1.000
_cell.angle_alpha   90.00
_cell.angle_beta   90.00
_cell.angle_gamma   90.00
#
_symmetry.space_group_name_H-M   'P 1'
#
loop_
_entity.id
_entity.type
_entity.pdbx_description
1 polymer ?
#
loop_
_entity_poly.entity_id
_entity_poly.type
_entity_poly.pdbx_seq_one_letter_code
_entity_poly.pdbx_strand_id
1 'polypeptide(L)'
;MLTPNWSHHTVSRILPPSPADAKAMAVYHDSEYLDFILSPYNFSERLAGDLRHTEFGIEDDCPAFSGLSDYVCLVAGASLKAADTLQKGEAVIAICWDGGRHHAQKSHASGFCYVADCVLAILALKRSRIPSPLNGVFRKPRIMYLDLDLHFSDGVSQAFASSISSSNPQILTLSIQGRVSAGLCCRAMWGGRLGRRSLCDLELVAGND
;
A
#
# COMPACT_ATOMS: atom_id res chain seq x y z
N MET A 1 -1.46 8.73 -36.36
CA MET A 1 -1.01 7.43 -35.81
C MET A 1 0.46 7.60 -35.49
N LEU A 2 0.80 7.93 -34.24
CA LEU A 2 2.19 8.13 -33.83
C LEU A 2 2.71 6.78 -33.33
N THR A 3 3.62 6.16 -34.07
CA THR A 3 4.40 5.04 -33.59
C THR A 3 5.38 5.54 -32.52
N PRO A 4 5.49 4.90 -31.34
CA PRO A 4 6.52 5.27 -30.39
C PRO A 4 7.89 4.93 -30.99
N ASN A 5 8.74 5.94 -31.15
CA ASN A 5 10.12 5.78 -31.55
C ASN A 5 10.92 5.37 -30.30
N TRP A 6 11.29 4.09 -30.19
CA TRP A 6 12.04 3.53 -29.06
C TRP A 6 13.56 3.85 -29.13
N SER A 7 13.91 5.09 -29.45
CA SER A 7 15.32 5.55 -29.54
C SER A 7 15.77 6.40 -28.34
N HIS A 8 15.03 6.40 -27.24
CA HIS A 8 15.47 7.04 -26.01
C HIS A 8 16.14 6.01 -25.11
N HIS A 9 17.44 6.18 -24.87
CA HIS A 9 18.10 5.57 -23.71
C HIS A 9 17.27 5.94 -22.48
N THR A 10 16.50 4.98 -21.94
CA THR A 10 15.79 5.17 -20.68
C THR A 10 16.83 5.24 -19.59
N VAL A 11 17.28 6.46 -19.25
CA VAL A 11 18.20 6.66 -18.14
C VAL A 11 17.38 6.47 -16.86
N SER A 12 17.55 5.32 -16.21
CA SER A 12 17.03 5.12 -14.86
C SER A 12 17.77 6.08 -13.92
N ARG A 13 17.01 6.87 -13.15
CA ARG A 13 17.56 7.76 -12.12
C ARG A 13 17.35 7.10 -10.76
N ILE A 14 18.45 6.86 -10.04
CA ILE A 14 18.40 6.37 -8.67
C ILE A 14 18.08 7.55 -7.75
N LEU A 15 17.04 7.42 -6.95
CA LEU A 15 16.62 8.42 -5.97
C LEU A 15 16.79 7.85 -4.55
N PRO A 16 17.58 8.48 -3.68
CA PRO A 16 17.65 8.05 -2.28
C PRO A 16 16.30 8.34 -1.60
N PRO A 17 15.75 7.39 -0.81
CA PRO A 17 14.55 7.65 -0.03
C PRO A 17 14.85 8.60 1.13
N SER A 18 13.90 9.47 1.44
CA SER A 18 13.92 10.26 2.68
C SER A 18 13.02 9.57 3.69
N PRO A 19 13.47 9.33 4.94
CA PRO A 19 12.61 8.75 5.98
C PRO A 19 11.32 9.56 6.15
N ALA A 20 10.17 8.88 6.20
CA ALA A 20 8.90 9.52 6.49
C ALA A 20 8.83 9.92 7.97
N ASP A 21 8.27 11.10 8.24
CA ASP A 21 7.95 11.50 9.62
C ASP A 21 6.61 10.89 10.07
N ALA A 22 6.38 10.89 11.39
CA ALA A 22 5.13 10.42 11.97
C ALA A 22 3.90 11.14 11.37
N LYS A 23 4.03 12.42 11.02
CA LYS A 23 2.95 13.22 10.43
C LYS A 23 2.55 12.70 9.04
N ALA A 24 3.52 12.32 8.21
CA ALA A 24 3.27 11.74 6.89
C ALA A 24 2.57 10.38 7.02
N MET A 25 2.97 9.55 8.00
CA MET A 25 2.37 8.24 8.24
C MET A 25 0.97 8.33 8.90
N ALA A 26 0.74 9.35 9.73
CA ALA A 26 -0.55 9.63 10.39
C ALA A 26 -1.67 10.01 9.42
N VAL A 27 -1.37 10.12 8.12
CA VAL A 27 -2.39 10.20 7.06
C VAL A 27 -3.26 8.94 7.01
N TYR A 28 -2.71 7.79 7.42
CA TYR A 28 -3.45 6.53 7.51
C TYR A 28 -3.38 5.94 8.92
N HIS A 29 -2.18 5.78 9.48
CA HIS A 29 -2.00 5.09 10.75
C HIS A 29 -2.52 5.90 11.95
N ASP A 30 -2.98 5.20 12.98
CA ASP A 30 -3.37 5.83 14.24
C ASP A 30 -2.14 6.33 15.01
N SER A 31 -2.30 7.44 15.73
CA SER A 31 -1.19 8.08 16.46
C SER A 31 -0.60 7.17 17.53
N GLU A 32 -1.43 6.41 18.25
CA GLU A 32 -0.97 5.49 19.30
C GLU A 32 -0.07 4.38 18.73
N TYR A 33 -0.41 3.86 17.56
CA TYR A 33 0.41 2.89 16.84
C TYR A 33 1.75 3.51 16.40
N LEU A 34 1.73 4.72 15.86
CA LEU A 34 2.95 5.42 15.44
C LEU A 34 3.86 5.77 16.62
N ASP A 35 3.30 6.28 17.71
CA ASP A 35 4.04 6.58 18.93
C ASP A 35 4.71 5.32 19.50
N PHE A 36 4.03 4.17 19.38
CA PHE A 36 4.61 2.89 19.76
C PHE A 36 5.71 2.42 18.80
N ILE A 37 5.41 2.32 17.50
CA ILE A 37 6.29 1.65 16.54
C ILE A 37 7.53 2.47 16.16
N LEU A 38 7.46 3.79 16.33
CA LEU A 38 8.58 4.69 16.04
C LEU A 38 9.49 4.93 17.24
N SER A 39 9.11 4.45 18.43
CA SER A 39 9.96 4.56 19.62
C SER A 39 10.95 3.40 19.68
N PRO A 40 12.26 3.64 19.49
CA PRO A 40 13.27 2.57 19.49
C PRO A 40 13.39 1.90 20.87
N TYR A 41 12.93 2.56 21.93
CA TYR A 41 12.93 2.01 23.28
C TYR A 41 11.96 0.83 23.45
N ASN A 42 10.89 0.79 22.67
CA ASN A 42 9.83 -0.22 22.76
C ASN A 42 10.27 -1.63 22.32
N PHE A 43 11.44 -1.74 21.68
CA PHE A 43 11.96 -3.00 21.12
C PHE A 43 13.24 -3.49 21.82
N SER A 44 13.54 -2.95 23.00
CA SER A 44 14.62 -3.48 23.84
C SER A 44 14.21 -4.81 24.49
N GLU A 45 15.18 -5.70 24.73
CA GLU A 45 14.95 -6.99 25.40
C GLU A 45 14.25 -6.87 26.76
N ARG A 46 14.34 -5.69 27.40
CA ARG A 46 13.69 -5.39 28.69
C ARG A 46 12.16 -5.30 28.60
N LEU A 47 11.61 -5.11 27.41
CA LEU A 47 10.17 -5.01 27.16
C LEU A 47 9.62 -6.27 26.50
N ALA A 48 10.37 -7.37 26.49
CA ALA A 48 9.86 -8.68 26.09
C ALA A 48 8.65 -9.04 26.97
N GLY A 49 7.45 -9.05 26.39
CA GLY A 49 6.19 -9.31 27.09
C GLY A 49 5.34 -8.09 27.44
N ASP A 50 5.66 -6.89 26.93
CA ASP A 50 4.75 -5.75 26.96
C ASP A 50 3.48 -6.06 26.14
N LEU A 51 2.29 -5.96 26.77
CA LEU A 51 1.01 -6.26 26.14
C LEU A 51 0.74 -5.45 24.86
N ARG A 52 1.38 -4.29 24.73
CA ARG A 52 1.28 -3.45 23.53
C ARG A 52 1.93 -4.09 22.30
N HIS A 53 2.88 -5.02 22.47
CA HIS A 53 3.44 -5.79 21.35
C HIS A 53 2.33 -6.59 20.68
N THR A 54 1.59 -7.39 21.44
CA THR A 54 0.42 -8.15 20.96
C THR A 54 -0.67 -7.23 20.40
N GLU A 55 -0.99 -6.13 21.10
CA GLU A 55 -2.01 -5.17 20.66
C GLU A 55 -1.71 -4.59 19.27
N PHE A 56 -0.45 -4.25 19.02
CA PHE A 56 -0.01 -3.65 17.76
C PHE A 56 0.55 -4.66 16.75
N GLY A 57 0.45 -5.96 17.04
CA GLY A 57 0.87 -7.04 16.14
C GLY A 57 2.38 -7.18 15.99
N ILE A 58 3.16 -6.72 16.97
CA ILE A 58 4.61 -6.92 17.01
C ILE A 58 4.93 -8.23 17.72
N GLU A 59 4.50 -9.33 17.12
CA GLU A 59 4.68 -10.71 17.60
C GLU A 59 4.71 -11.67 16.43
N ASP A 60 5.07 -12.94 16.67
CA ASP A 60 5.05 -14.03 15.69
C ASP A 60 5.64 -13.69 14.30
N ASP A 61 4.78 -13.41 13.32
CA ASP A 61 5.16 -13.10 11.94
C ASP A 61 5.72 -11.68 11.76
N CYS A 62 5.54 -10.81 12.75
CA CYS A 62 6.04 -9.44 12.80
C CYS A 62 6.94 -9.23 14.02
N PRO A 63 8.07 -9.94 14.13
CA PRO A 63 8.94 -9.84 15.30
C PRO A 63 9.55 -8.45 15.44
N ALA A 64 9.80 -8.02 16.68
CA ALA A 64 10.61 -6.84 16.94
C ALA A 64 12.07 -7.09 16.56
N PHE A 65 12.74 -6.09 15.98
CA PHE A 65 14.17 -6.14 15.68
C PHE A 65 14.85 -4.78 15.84
N SER A 66 16.17 -4.80 16.03
CA SER A 66 16.98 -3.58 16.12
C SER A 66 16.91 -2.78 14.81
N GLY A 67 16.45 -1.53 14.89
CA GLY A 67 16.26 -0.66 13.73
C GLY A 67 14.87 -0.71 13.10
N LEU A 68 13.89 -1.36 13.75
CA LEU A 68 12.51 -1.43 13.27
C LEU A 68 11.90 -0.05 12.98
N SER A 69 12.13 0.94 13.87
CA SER A 69 11.67 2.31 13.66
C SER A 69 12.23 2.94 12.37
N ASP A 70 13.51 2.70 12.09
CA ASP A 70 14.19 3.23 10.90
C ASP A 70 13.68 2.53 9.64
N TYR A 71 13.50 1.21 9.71
CA TYR A 71 12.90 0.42 8.63
C TYR A 71 11.50 0.95 8.27
N VAL A 72 10.62 1.15 9.25
CA VAL A 72 9.27 1.70 9.05
C VAL A 72 9.33 3.06 8.36
N CYS A 73 10.15 3.98 8.86
CA CYS A 73 10.29 5.31 8.28
C CYS A 73 10.83 5.27 6.84
N LEU A 74 11.82 4.41 6.56
CA LEU A 74 12.45 4.31 5.24
C LEU A 74 11.52 3.69 4.21
N VAL A 75 10.80 2.62 4.53
CA VAL A 75 9.85 1.97 3.61
C VAL A 75 8.71 2.92 3.26
N ALA A 76 8.10 3.56 4.26
CA ALA A 76 7.06 4.57 4.02
C ALA A 76 7.58 5.75 3.18
N GLY A 77 8.78 6.24 3.54
CA GLY A 77 9.45 7.33 2.86
C GLY A 77 9.76 7.05 1.40
N ALA A 78 10.21 5.83 1.08
CA ALA A 78 10.52 5.40 -0.27
C ALA A 78 9.27 5.38 -1.18
N SER A 79 8.18 4.79 -0.70
CA SER A 79 6.91 4.75 -1.46
C SER A 79 6.28 6.13 -1.60
N LEU A 80 6.35 6.99 -0.58
CA LEU A 80 5.93 8.39 -0.68
C LEU A 80 6.79 9.20 -1.66
N LYS A 81 8.12 8.96 -1.70
CA LYS A 81 9.03 9.60 -2.66
C LYS A 81 8.71 9.17 -4.09
N ALA A 82 8.40 7.89 -4.30
CA ALA A 82 7.95 7.40 -5.60
C ALA A 82 6.65 8.08 -6.04
N ALA A 83 5.66 8.17 -5.14
CA ALA A 83 4.41 8.88 -5.40
C ALA A 83 4.64 10.38 -5.72
N ASP A 84 5.46 11.09 -4.94
CA ASP A 84 5.82 12.50 -5.17
C ASP A 84 6.49 12.71 -6.55
N THR A 85 7.40 11.80 -6.93
CA THR A 85 8.09 11.84 -8.23
C THR A 85 7.08 11.73 -9.39
N LEU A 86 6.10 10.83 -9.27
CA LEU A 86 5.02 10.69 -10.27
C LEU A 86 4.13 11.95 -10.32
N GLN A 87 3.79 12.52 -9.17
CA GLN A 87 2.94 13.72 -9.10
C GLN A 87 3.57 14.95 -9.72
N LYS A 88 4.89 15.10 -9.57
CA LYS A 88 5.67 16.19 -10.17
C LYS A 88 5.92 16.01 -11.67
N GLY A 89 5.55 14.86 -12.23
CA GLY A 89 5.82 14.53 -13.63
C GLY A 89 7.31 14.33 -13.92
N GLU A 90 8.12 14.10 -12.89
CA GLU A 90 9.57 13.85 -13.03
C GLU A 90 9.85 12.44 -13.56
N ALA A 91 8.88 11.53 -13.44
CA ALA A 91 8.92 10.20 -14.03
C ALA A 91 7.51 9.75 -14.42
N VAL A 92 7.44 8.87 -15.42
CA VAL A 92 6.21 8.15 -15.78
C VAL A 92 6.08 6.81 -15.06
N ILE A 93 7.21 6.25 -14.61
CA ILE A 93 7.32 5.02 -13.84
C ILE A 93 8.29 5.29 -12.68
N ALA A 94 7.87 4.97 -11.46
CA ALA A 94 8.70 4.98 -10.26
C ALA A 94 8.66 3.58 -9.64
N ILE A 95 9.82 3.07 -9.23
CA ILE A 95 9.98 1.70 -8.72
C ILE A 95 10.52 1.79 -7.29
N CYS A 96 9.86 1.10 -6.36
CA CYS A 96 10.29 0.95 -4.98
C CYS A 96 10.21 -0.54 -4.62
N TRP A 97 11.34 -1.25 -4.74
CA TRP A 97 11.38 -2.70 -4.53
C TRP A 97 11.17 -3.10 -3.07
N ASP A 98 11.58 -2.27 -2.11
CA ASP A 98 11.44 -2.54 -0.68
C ASP A 98 10.03 -2.22 -0.13
N GLY A 99 9.17 -1.61 -0.95
CA GLY A 99 7.78 -1.30 -0.62
C GLY A 99 6.85 -2.49 -0.79
N GLY A 100 5.54 -2.24 -0.93
CA GLY A 100 4.58 -3.30 -1.20
C GLY A 100 4.01 -3.96 0.05
N ARG A 101 4.06 -3.30 1.21
CA ARG A 101 3.63 -3.85 2.50
C ARG A 101 2.12 -3.79 2.61
N HIS A 102 1.48 -4.78 2.01
CA HIS A 102 0.03 -4.78 1.75
C HIS A 102 -0.84 -5.34 2.90
N HIS A 103 -0.24 -5.94 3.93
CA HIS A 103 -0.93 -6.50 5.09
C HIS A 103 -1.02 -5.54 6.29
N ALA A 104 -0.22 -4.47 6.31
CA ALA A 104 -0.21 -3.53 7.42
C ALA A 104 -1.57 -2.83 7.54
N GLN A 105 -2.13 -2.89 8.75
CA GLN A 105 -3.41 -2.28 9.06
C GLN A 105 -3.20 -0.89 9.68
N LYS A 106 -4.31 -0.19 9.92
CA LYS A 106 -4.29 1.17 10.48
C LYS A 106 -3.52 1.26 11.81
N SER A 107 -3.64 0.23 12.64
CA SER A 107 -3.14 0.23 14.02
C SER A 107 -2.55 -1.14 14.41
N HIS A 108 -2.12 -1.93 13.43
CA HIS A 108 -1.65 -3.30 13.67
C HIS A 108 -0.70 -3.75 12.54
N ALA A 109 0.43 -4.34 12.90
CA ALA A 109 1.32 -5.01 11.96
C ALA A 109 0.82 -6.44 11.69
N SER A 110 1.03 -6.95 10.47
CA SER A 110 0.66 -8.32 10.10
C SER A 110 1.43 -8.75 8.86
N GLY A 111 1.76 -10.04 8.71
CA GLY A 111 2.36 -10.58 7.48
C GLY A 111 3.64 -9.87 7.08
N PHE A 112 4.56 -9.65 8.03
CA PHE A 112 5.81 -8.90 7.86
C PHE A 112 5.64 -7.42 7.48
N CYS A 113 4.41 -6.88 7.56
CA CYS A 113 4.07 -5.52 7.17
C CYS A 113 3.82 -4.65 8.42
N TYR A 114 4.76 -3.76 8.71
CA TYR A 114 4.74 -2.84 9.84
C TYR A 114 4.26 -1.43 9.48
N VAL A 115 4.12 -1.13 8.19
CA VAL A 115 3.66 0.17 7.71
C VAL A 115 2.94 0.01 6.39
N ALA A 116 1.80 0.67 6.22
CA ALA A 116 0.95 0.54 5.05
C ALA A 116 1.41 1.49 3.93
N ASP A 117 2.64 1.28 3.44
CA ASP A 117 3.28 2.15 2.45
C ASP A 117 2.49 2.24 1.13
N CYS A 118 1.87 1.14 0.69
CA CYS A 118 0.92 1.11 -0.44
C CYS A 118 -0.25 2.08 -0.22
N VAL A 119 -0.86 2.04 0.96
CA VAL A 119 -2.00 2.89 1.32
C VAL A 119 -1.57 4.36 1.36
N LEU A 120 -0.43 4.66 1.99
CA LEU A 120 0.13 6.00 2.05
C LEU A 120 0.42 6.56 0.65
N ALA A 121 1.03 5.77 -0.24
CA ALA A 121 1.30 6.17 -1.62
C ALA A 121 0.01 6.45 -2.41
N ILE A 122 -1.00 5.58 -2.30
CA ILE A 122 -2.30 5.78 -2.94
C ILE A 122 -2.99 7.05 -2.43
N LEU A 123 -2.97 7.28 -1.11
CA LEU A 123 -3.53 8.48 -0.50
C LEU A 123 -2.79 9.74 -0.93
N ALA A 124 -1.46 9.69 -1.08
CA ALA A 124 -0.68 10.78 -1.63
C ALA A 124 -1.12 11.07 -3.07
N LEU A 125 -1.12 10.08 -3.96
CA LEU A 125 -1.53 10.21 -5.37
C LEU A 125 -2.96 10.75 -5.52
N LYS A 126 -3.87 10.33 -4.63
CA LYS A 126 -5.28 10.76 -4.65
C LYS A 126 -5.47 12.25 -4.41
N ARG A 127 -4.55 12.91 -3.70
CA ARG A 127 -4.63 14.34 -3.36
C ARG A 127 -4.35 15.25 -4.56
N SER A 128 -3.63 14.76 -5.56
CA SER A 128 -3.21 15.56 -6.72
C SER A 128 -4.37 15.93 -7.65
N ARG A 129 -4.10 16.92 -8.50
CA ARG A 129 -4.97 17.30 -9.61
C ARG A 129 -4.23 17.02 -10.91
N ILE A 130 -4.84 16.25 -11.79
CA ILE A 130 -4.26 15.93 -13.10
C ILE A 130 -5.07 16.62 -14.21
N PRO A 131 -4.43 17.10 -15.29
CA PRO A 131 -5.14 17.63 -16.44
C PRO A 131 -6.04 16.55 -17.06
N SER A 132 -7.28 16.93 -17.40
CA SER A 132 -8.16 16.07 -18.17
C SER A 132 -7.67 15.99 -19.62
N PRO A 133 -7.49 14.78 -20.19
CA PRO A 133 -7.09 14.63 -21.58
C PRO A 133 -8.16 15.10 -22.57
N LEU A 134 -9.41 15.30 -22.11
CA LEU A 134 -10.55 15.66 -22.96
C LEU A 134 -10.73 17.18 -23.12
N ASN A 135 -10.39 17.97 -22.10
CA ASN A 135 -10.73 19.39 -22.06
C ASN A 135 -9.75 20.27 -21.25
N GLY A 136 -8.60 19.74 -20.83
CA GLY A 136 -7.58 20.48 -20.08
C GLY A 136 -7.97 20.85 -18.64
N VAL A 137 -9.22 20.59 -18.22
CA VAL A 137 -9.68 20.90 -16.85
C VAL A 137 -9.04 19.95 -15.85
N PHE A 138 -8.52 20.50 -14.76
CA PHE A 138 -7.93 19.73 -13.68
C PHE A 138 -8.98 18.90 -12.92
N ARG A 139 -8.74 17.60 -12.81
CA ARG A 139 -9.61 16.65 -12.10
C ARG A 139 -8.83 15.82 -11.09
N LYS A 140 -9.55 15.19 -10.16
CA LYS A 140 -8.93 14.17 -9.30
C LYS A 140 -8.53 12.94 -10.14
N PRO A 141 -7.38 12.31 -9.86
CA PRO A 141 -7.00 11.08 -10.51
C PRO A 141 -7.96 9.95 -10.11
N ARG A 142 -8.05 8.95 -10.98
CA ARG A 142 -8.60 7.64 -10.66
C ARG A 142 -7.41 6.69 -10.57
N ILE A 143 -7.33 5.93 -9.50
CA ILE A 143 -6.19 5.08 -9.16
C ILE A 143 -6.63 3.63 -9.24
N MET A 144 -5.83 2.80 -9.90
CA MET A 144 -5.97 1.34 -9.85
C MET A 144 -4.78 0.80 -9.05
N TYR A 145 -5.08 0.05 -8.01
CA TYR A 145 -4.12 -0.78 -7.28
C TYR A 145 -4.24 -2.20 -7.83
N LEU A 146 -3.15 -2.72 -8.37
CA LEU A 146 -3.05 -4.09 -8.86
C LEU A 146 -2.07 -4.84 -7.97
N ASP A 147 -2.57 -5.88 -7.31
CA ASP A 147 -1.77 -6.76 -6.48
C ASP A 147 -1.62 -8.12 -7.16
N LEU A 148 -0.37 -8.55 -7.29
CA LEU A 148 0.03 -9.82 -7.88
C LEU A 148 0.82 -10.69 -6.88
N ASP A 149 0.84 -10.31 -5.61
CA ASP A 149 1.39 -11.14 -4.55
C ASP A 149 0.56 -12.43 -4.39
N LEU A 150 1.20 -13.47 -3.86
CA LEU A 150 0.52 -14.73 -3.60
C LEU A 150 -0.58 -14.59 -2.54
N HIS A 151 -0.45 -13.63 -1.61
CA HIS A 151 -1.38 -13.38 -0.52
C HIS A 151 -2.36 -12.26 -0.85
N PHE A 152 -3.51 -12.29 -0.18
CA PHE A 152 -4.52 -11.27 -0.33
C PHE A 152 -4.01 -9.94 0.24
N SER A 153 -4.19 -8.86 -0.52
CA SER A 153 -3.88 -7.50 -0.08
C SER A 153 -4.93 -6.95 0.91
N ASP A 154 -5.12 -7.64 2.03
CA ASP A 154 -6.17 -7.37 3.01
C ASP A 154 -6.09 -5.96 3.61
N GLY A 155 -4.90 -5.48 3.98
CA GLY A 155 -4.67 -4.13 4.50
C GLY A 155 -5.06 -3.04 3.50
N VAL A 156 -4.65 -3.19 2.23
CA VAL A 156 -5.02 -2.24 1.16
C VAL A 156 -6.51 -2.31 0.84
N SER A 157 -7.08 -3.51 0.81
CA SER A 157 -8.51 -3.73 0.56
C SER A 157 -9.37 -3.10 1.65
N GLN A 158 -9.04 -3.34 2.92
CA GLN A 158 -9.76 -2.78 4.07
C GLN A 158 -9.65 -1.26 4.11
N ALA A 159 -8.46 -0.70 3.85
CA ALA A 159 -8.23 0.75 3.83
C ALA A 159 -9.16 1.50 2.85
N PHE A 160 -9.55 0.86 1.74
CA PHE A 160 -10.37 1.47 0.70
C PHE A 160 -11.78 0.87 0.56
N ALA A 161 -12.18 -0.02 1.46
CA ALA A 161 -13.48 -0.70 1.43
C ALA A 161 -14.67 0.29 1.39
N SER A 162 -14.59 1.41 2.10
CA SER A 162 -15.64 2.45 2.08
C SER A 162 -15.82 3.13 0.71
N SER A 163 -14.79 3.12 -0.14
CA SER A 163 -14.86 3.66 -1.49
C SER A 163 -15.74 2.80 -2.42
N ILE A 164 -15.98 1.53 -2.06
CA ILE A 164 -16.79 0.57 -2.84
C ILE A 164 -18.25 1.01 -2.94
N SER A 165 -18.79 1.60 -1.87
CA SER A 165 -20.18 2.08 -1.82
C SER A 165 -20.34 3.51 -2.38
N SER A 166 -19.27 4.14 -2.85
CA SER A 166 -19.32 5.48 -3.42
C SER A 166 -19.95 5.45 -4.83
N SER A 167 -20.79 6.43 -5.14
CA SER A 167 -21.37 6.58 -6.48
C SER A 167 -20.34 6.93 -7.56
N ASN A 168 -19.14 7.37 -7.16
CA ASN A 168 -18.01 7.68 -8.04
C ASN A 168 -16.68 7.22 -7.39
N PRO A 169 -16.39 5.90 -7.40
CA PRO A 169 -15.19 5.37 -6.76
C PRO A 169 -13.94 5.93 -7.45
N GLN A 170 -13.00 6.43 -6.65
CA GLN A 170 -11.73 6.96 -7.14
C GLN A 170 -10.61 5.93 -7.15
N ILE A 171 -10.77 4.84 -6.39
CA ILE A 171 -9.78 3.79 -6.20
C ILE A 171 -10.43 2.48 -6.58
N LEU A 172 -9.78 1.71 -7.45
CA LEU A 172 -10.08 0.31 -7.75
C LEU A 172 -8.96 -0.54 -7.19
N THR A 173 -9.27 -1.51 -6.33
CA THR A 173 -8.32 -2.53 -5.86
C THR A 173 -8.60 -3.85 -6.57
N LEU A 174 -7.58 -4.41 -7.23
CA LEU A 174 -7.63 -5.71 -7.90
C LEU A 174 -6.50 -6.58 -7.35
N SER A 175 -6.83 -7.69 -6.70
CA SER A 175 -5.84 -8.66 -6.21
C SER A 175 -5.99 -10.00 -6.95
N ILE A 176 -4.86 -10.55 -7.40
CA ILE A 176 -4.78 -11.91 -7.94
C ILE A 176 -3.89 -12.71 -7.00
N GLN A 177 -4.46 -13.70 -6.33
CA GLN A 177 -3.79 -14.41 -5.24
C GLN A 177 -4.01 -15.93 -5.27
N GLY A 178 -3.15 -16.67 -4.57
CA GLY A 178 -3.29 -18.11 -4.39
C GLY A 178 -4.42 -18.45 -3.41
N ARG A 179 -5.12 -19.56 -3.65
CA ARG A 179 -6.13 -20.06 -2.70
C ARG A 179 -5.46 -20.69 -1.48
N VAL A 180 -5.56 -20.05 -0.31
CA VAL A 180 -5.10 -20.61 0.97
C VAL A 180 -6.30 -21.21 1.73
N SER A 181 -6.14 -22.45 2.24
CA SER A 181 -7.22 -23.29 2.78
C SER A 181 -7.88 -22.77 4.07
N ALA A 182 -7.37 -21.71 4.70
CA ALA A 182 -7.92 -21.13 5.90
C ALA A 182 -7.59 -19.63 6.00
N GLY A 183 -8.63 -18.79 6.09
CA GLY A 183 -8.50 -17.38 6.51
C GLY A 183 -8.90 -16.34 5.46
N LEU A 184 -9.99 -15.62 5.73
CA LEU A 184 -10.35 -14.30 5.18
C LEU A 184 -10.18 -14.04 3.67
N CYS A 185 -10.54 -14.96 2.77
CA CYS A 185 -10.87 -14.52 1.42
C CYS A 185 -12.27 -13.90 1.41
N CYS A 186 -12.35 -12.58 1.24
CA CYS A 186 -13.57 -11.92 0.80
C CYS A 186 -13.93 -12.53 -0.56
N ARG A 187 -14.86 -13.48 -0.57
CA ARG A 187 -15.42 -14.04 -1.79
C ARG A 187 -16.00 -12.89 -2.60
N ALA A 188 -15.25 -12.36 -3.57
CA ALA A 188 -15.78 -11.43 -4.54
C ALA A 188 -16.84 -12.20 -5.34
N MET A 189 -18.10 -12.05 -4.94
CA MET A 189 -19.25 -12.58 -5.66
C MET A 189 -19.22 -12.04 -7.09
N TRP A 190 -18.69 -12.82 -8.02
CA TRP A 190 -19.04 -12.77 -9.44
C TRP A 190 -20.45 -13.34 -9.64
N GLY A 191 -21.44 -12.74 -8.97
CA GLY A 191 -22.79 -13.30 -8.89
C GLY A 191 -23.81 -12.28 -8.42
N GLY A 192 -24.13 -11.29 -9.29
CA GLY A 192 -25.27 -10.41 -9.07
C GLY A 192 -25.10 -9.04 -9.73
N ARG A 193 -25.53 -8.93 -10.99
CA ARG A 193 -25.51 -7.74 -11.88
C ARG A 193 -24.14 -7.05 -12.01
N LEU A 194 -23.79 -6.66 -13.23
CA LEU A 194 -22.58 -5.92 -13.62
C LEU A 194 -22.55 -4.46 -13.05
N GLY A 195 -22.92 -4.27 -11.78
CA GLY A 195 -23.10 -2.98 -11.13
C GLY A 195 -21.94 -2.65 -10.20
N ARG A 196 -21.10 -1.70 -10.64
CA ARG A 196 -20.40 -0.70 -9.80
C ARG A 196 -19.76 -1.24 -8.51
N ARG A 197 -18.72 -2.06 -8.61
CA ARG A 197 -17.87 -2.44 -7.46
C ARG A 197 -16.42 -2.05 -7.75
N SER A 198 -15.72 -1.51 -6.75
CA SER A 198 -14.33 -1.05 -6.87
C SER A 198 -13.32 -1.94 -6.14
N LEU A 199 -13.73 -3.15 -5.79
CA LEU A 199 -12.89 -4.23 -5.26
C LEU A 199 -13.15 -5.47 -6.10
N CYS A 200 -12.09 -6.08 -6.61
CA CYS A 200 -12.12 -7.27 -7.43
C CYS A 200 -11.04 -8.24 -6.94
N ASP A 201 -11.41 -9.47 -6.60
CA ASP A 201 -10.47 -10.49 -6.14
C ASP A 201 -10.56 -11.70 -7.06
N LEU A 202 -9.40 -12.15 -7.55
CA LEU A 202 -9.26 -13.33 -8.41
C LEU A 202 -8.42 -14.38 -7.69
N GLU A 203 -9.03 -15.54 -7.44
CA GLU A 203 -8.34 -16.67 -6.84
C GLU A 203 -7.74 -17.58 -7.92
N LEU A 204 -6.45 -17.88 -7.80
CA LEU A 204 -5.78 -18.92 -8.56
C LEU A 204 -5.85 -20.24 -7.78
N VAL A 205 -6.43 -21.26 -8.40
CA VAL A 205 -6.39 -22.64 -7.91
C VAL A 205 -5.15 -23.29 -8.51
N ALA A 206 -4.29 -23.86 -7.66
CA ALA A 206 -3.16 -24.65 -8.13
C ALA A 206 -3.66 -25.76 -9.06
N GLY A 207 -3.04 -25.90 -10.23
CA GLY A 207 -3.33 -27.01 -11.13
C GLY A 207 -3.01 -28.33 -10.42
N ASN A 208 -3.91 -29.31 -10.52
CA ASN A 208 -3.54 -30.69 -10.20
C ASN A 208 -2.64 -31.17 -11.35
N ASP A 209 -1.32 -31.14 -11.13
CA ASP A 209 -0.36 -31.91 -11.94
C ASP A 209 -0.44 -33.40 -11.57
#